data_AF-A0A535BEB2-F1
#
_entry.id   AF-A0A535BEB2-F1
#
_cell.length_a   1.000
_cell.length_b   1.000
_cell.length_c   1.000
_cell.angle_alpha   90.00
_cell.angle_beta   90.00
_cell.angle_gamma   90.00
#
_symmetry.space_group_name_H-M   'P 1'
#
loop_
_entity.id
_entity.type
_entity.pdbx_description
1 polymer ?
#
loop_
_entity_poly.entity_id
_entity_poly.type
_entity_poly.pdbx_seq_one_letter_code
_entity_poly.pdbx_strand_id
1 'polypeptide(L)'
;MANLFRRDCWAFVSGNCPVLAVKQKILAHEYEEMIRDAHSEHGHLDLIIRQGKAIGLTAKDILEAKPIPSTTATLYAWGWICKKKHWLEGLAAMTMTEWNQDDRLLADLGGGHAARIDELWIKYLGVT
;
A
#
# COMPACT_ATOMS: atom_id res chain seq x y z
N MET A 1 -11.55 -11.59 7.27
CA MET A 1 -11.27 -10.24 6.73
C MET A 1 -9.78 -10.10 6.58
N ALA A 2 -9.29 -9.90 5.35
CA ALA A 2 -7.98 -9.35 5.08
C ALA A 2 -7.90 -8.04 5.85
N ASN A 3 -7.19 -8.07 6.98
CA ASN A 3 -7.17 -6.96 7.89
C ASN A 3 -6.34 -5.85 7.23
N LEU A 4 -6.98 -4.70 6.95
CA LEU A 4 -6.35 -3.52 6.35
C LEU A 4 -5.40 -2.82 7.34
N PHE A 5 -4.67 -3.57 8.18
CA PHE A 5 -3.76 -3.05 9.21
C PHE A 5 -2.75 -2.02 8.66
N ARG A 6 -2.44 -2.05 7.36
CA ARG A 6 -1.61 -1.03 6.69
C ARG A 6 -2.27 0.36 6.75
N ARG A 7 -3.58 0.47 6.59
CA ARG A 7 -4.30 1.77 6.60
C ARG A 7 -4.36 2.39 7.98
N ASP A 8 -4.48 1.57 9.02
CA ASP A 8 -4.37 2.04 10.41
C ASP A 8 -3.02 2.74 10.67
N CYS A 9 -1.94 2.33 9.99
CA CYS A 9 -0.63 2.92 10.17
C CYS A 9 -0.60 4.40 9.79
N TRP A 10 -1.18 4.78 8.64
CA TRP A 10 -1.27 6.19 8.23
C TRP A 10 -2.13 7.02 9.18
N ALA A 11 -3.23 6.44 9.69
CA ALA A 11 -4.04 7.07 10.72
C ALA A 11 -3.26 7.30 12.03
N PHE A 12 -2.45 6.34 12.48
CA PHE A 12 -1.58 6.52 13.65
C PHE A 12 -0.51 7.59 13.42
N VAL A 13 0.16 7.61 12.27
CA VAL A 13 1.14 8.65 11.93
C VAL A 13 0.48 10.03 11.92
N SER A 14 -0.68 10.16 11.27
CA SER A 14 -1.45 11.39 11.25
C SER A 14 -1.85 11.83 12.66
N GLY A 15 -2.36 10.91 13.50
CA GLY A 15 -2.72 11.19 14.88
C GLY A 15 -1.55 11.70 15.73
N ASN A 16 -0.38 11.07 15.58
CA ASN A 16 0.83 11.39 16.34
C ASN A 16 1.59 12.63 15.85
N CYS A 17 1.39 13.04 14.59
CA CYS A 17 2.09 14.19 14.01
C CYS A 17 1.52 15.52 14.54
N PRO A 18 2.34 16.48 15.01
CA PRO A 18 1.85 17.81 15.42
C PRO A 18 1.78 18.82 14.25
N VAL A 19 2.28 18.47 13.05
CA VAL A 19 2.43 19.39 11.93
C VAL A 19 1.23 19.30 10.99
N LEU A 20 0.42 20.37 10.90
CA LEU A 20 -0.80 20.40 10.09
C LEU A 20 -0.55 20.09 8.60
N ALA A 21 0.50 20.68 8.02
CA ALA A 21 0.82 20.47 6.61
C ALA A 21 1.11 18.98 6.29
N VAL A 22 1.76 18.27 7.22
CA VAL A 22 2.02 16.83 7.07
C VAL A 22 0.72 16.04 7.18
N LYS A 23 -0.15 16.35 8.15
CA LYS A 23 -1.48 15.72 8.27
C LYS A 23 -2.31 15.90 7.00
N GLN A 24 -2.33 17.11 6.43
CA GLN A 24 -3.06 17.39 5.18
C GLN A 24 -2.54 16.54 4.01
N LYS A 25 -1.23 16.35 3.91
CA LYS A 25 -0.63 15.47 2.89
C LYS A 25 -1.01 14.00 3.10
N ILE A 26 -0.99 13.51 4.33
CA ILE A 26 -1.44 12.14 4.65
C ILE A 26 -2.93 11.98 4.30
N LEU A 27 -3.78 12.95 4.61
CA LEU A 27 -5.21 12.88 4.28
C LEU A 27 -5.47 12.90 2.77
N ALA A 28 -4.71 13.68 2.01
CA ALA A 28 -4.79 13.68 0.55
C ALA A 28 -4.39 12.31 -0.03
N HIS A 29 -3.30 11.73 0.46
CA HIS A 29 -2.89 10.36 0.10
C HIS A 29 -3.96 9.31 0.45
N GLU A 30 -4.50 9.34 1.67
CA GLU A 30 -5.53 8.39 2.08
C GLU A 30 -6.85 8.55 1.30
N TYR A 31 -7.14 9.75 0.79
CA TYR A 31 -8.26 9.96 -0.14
C TYR A 31 -8.05 9.18 -1.45
N GLU A 32 -6.86 9.25 -2.03
CA GLU A 32 -6.50 8.51 -3.26
C GLU A 32 -6.64 6.99 -3.05
N GLU A 33 -6.12 6.52 -1.91
CA GLU A 33 -6.08 5.11 -1.56
C GLU A 33 -7.46 4.50 -1.24
N MET A 34 -8.33 5.27 -0.57
CA MET A 34 -9.59 4.74 -0.01
C MET A 34 -10.83 5.18 -0.77
N ILE A 35 -10.78 6.31 -1.47
CA ILE A 35 -11.95 6.91 -2.11
C ILE A 35 -11.81 6.86 -3.62
N ARG A 36 -10.84 7.60 -4.18
CA ARG A 36 -10.60 7.63 -5.63
C ARG A 36 -9.31 8.33 -6.00
N ASP A 37 -8.79 7.93 -7.15
CA ASP A 37 -7.74 8.63 -7.87
C ASP A 37 -8.01 8.58 -9.39
N ALA A 38 -7.00 8.89 -10.21
CA ALA A 38 -7.13 8.85 -11.67
C ALA A 38 -7.32 7.42 -12.25
N HIS A 39 -7.10 6.37 -11.46
CA HIS A 39 -7.11 4.96 -11.89
C HIS A 39 -8.35 4.21 -11.38
N SER A 40 -8.92 4.63 -10.26
CA SER A 40 -10.14 4.05 -9.70
C SER A 40 -11.04 5.06 -8.99
N GLU A 41 -12.34 4.97 -9.25
CA GLU A 41 -13.41 5.67 -8.52
C GLU A 41 -13.74 5.02 -7.15
N HIS A 42 -13.03 3.95 -6.80
CA HIS A 42 -13.26 3.12 -5.60
C HIS A 42 -11.97 2.89 -4.78
N GLY A 43 -10.91 3.67 -5.04
CA GLY A 43 -9.61 3.53 -4.39
C GLY A 43 -8.80 2.32 -4.84
N HIS A 44 -7.62 2.14 -4.25
CA HIS A 44 -6.61 1.19 -4.76
C HIS A 44 -6.94 -0.28 -4.47
N LEU A 45 -7.75 -0.58 -3.45
CA LEU A 45 -8.19 -1.95 -3.21
C LEU A 45 -8.98 -2.51 -4.40
N ASP A 46 -9.74 -1.66 -5.09
CA ASP A 46 -10.45 -2.05 -6.29
C ASP A 46 -9.48 -2.39 -7.44
N LEU A 47 -8.34 -1.69 -7.57
CA LEU A 47 -7.29 -2.04 -8.54
C LEU A 47 -6.72 -3.45 -8.26
N ILE A 48 -6.46 -3.78 -6.99
CA ILE A 48 -6.02 -5.12 -6.59
C ILE A 48 -7.07 -6.19 -6.93
N ILE A 49 -8.35 -5.88 -6.74
CA ILE A 49 -9.45 -6.79 -7.12
C ILE A 49 -9.48 -7.00 -8.64
N ARG A 50 -9.33 -5.94 -9.44
CA ARG A 50 -9.26 -6.04 -10.91
C ARG A 50 -8.05 -6.87 -11.35
N GLN A 51 -6.89 -6.66 -10.73
CA GLN A 51 -5.69 -7.45 -11.01
C GLN A 51 -5.89 -8.94 -10.70
N GLY A 52 -6.48 -9.27 -9.54
CA GLY A 52 -6.76 -10.68 -9.20
C GLY A 52 -7.74 -11.36 -10.15
N LYS A 53 -8.74 -10.64 -10.67
CA LYS A 53 -9.66 -11.19 -11.69
C LYS A 53 -8.93 -11.66 -12.95
N ALA A 54 -7.86 -10.98 -13.32
CA ALA A 54 -7.06 -11.30 -14.51
C ALA A 54 -6.39 -12.69 -14.42
N ILE A 55 -6.25 -13.23 -13.20
CA ILE A 55 -5.75 -14.59 -12.93
C ILE A 55 -6.82 -15.51 -12.32
N GLY A 56 -8.10 -15.17 -12.49
CA GLY A 56 -9.23 -16.02 -12.10
C GLY A 56 -9.64 -15.94 -10.63
N LEU A 57 -9.13 -14.97 -9.85
CA LEU A 57 -9.55 -14.76 -8.46
C LEU A 57 -10.85 -13.94 -8.39
N THR A 58 -11.70 -14.29 -7.43
CA THR A 58 -12.86 -13.48 -7.08
C THR A 58 -12.49 -12.38 -6.08
N ALA A 59 -13.32 -11.34 -5.97
CA ALA A 59 -13.16 -10.34 -4.92
C ALA A 59 -13.17 -10.96 -3.52
N LYS A 60 -13.96 -12.03 -3.32
CA LYS A 60 -14.04 -12.75 -2.06
C LYS A 60 -12.70 -13.41 -1.71
N ASP A 61 -12.06 -14.06 -2.67
CA ASP A 61 -10.76 -14.71 -2.46
C ASP A 61 -9.72 -13.71 -1.93
N ILE A 62 -9.74 -12.48 -2.45
CA ILE A 62 -8.83 -11.39 -2.07
C ILE A 62 -9.20 -10.82 -0.69
N LEU A 63 -10.47 -10.50 -0.46
CA LEU A 63 -10.94 -9.88 0.79
C LEU A 63 -10.91 -10.83 1.99
N GLU A 64 -10.96 -12.14 1.75
CA GLU A 64 -10.91 -13.16 2.80
C GLU A 64 -9.53 -13.80 2.95
N ALA A 65 -8.58 -13.47 2.06
CA ALA A 65 -7.21 -13.95 2.13
C ALA A 65 -6.60 -13.68 3.50
N LYS A 66 -6.08 -14.73 4.13
CA LYS A 66 -5.33 -14.62 5.37
C LYS A 66 -3.89 -14.26 5.03
N PRO A 67 -3.31 -13.20 5.64
CA PRO A 67 -1.91 -12.88 5.44
C PRO A 67 -1.04 -14.06 5.89
N ILE A 68 0.02 -14.33 5.13
CA ILE A 68 1.03 -15.30 5.54
C ILE A 68 1.76 -14.81 6.82
N PRO A 69 2.47 -15.68 7.56
CA PRO A 69 3.08 -15.30 8.84
C PRO A 69 4.03 -14.10 8.75
N SER A 70 4.84 -14.00 7.69
CA SER A 70 5.76 -12.86 7.48
C SER A 70 5.00 -11.55 7.22
N THR A 71 3.94 -11.58 6.41
CA THR A 71 3.06 -10.41 6.21
C THR A 71 2.42 -9.99 7.53
N THR A 72 1.93 -10.95 8.31
CA THR A 72 1.33 -10.69 9.63
C THR A 72 2.32 -10.02 10.56
N ALA A 73 3.53 -10.58 10.71
CA ALA A 73 4.59 -10.01 11.54
C ALA A 73 4.98 -8.59 11.09
N THR A 74 5.06 -8.36 9.78
CA THR A 74 5.37 -7.04 9.20
C THR A 74 4.29 -6.02 9.52
N LEU A 75 3.01 -6.37 9.35
CA LEU A 75 1.88 -5.48 9.66
C LEU A 75 1.85 -5.10 11.15
N TYR A 76 2.13 -6.05 12.05
CA TYR A 76 2.23 -5.75 13.48
C TYR A 76 3.41 -4.84 13.81
N ALA A 77 4.57 -5.06 13.18
CA ALA A 77 5.75 -4.22 13.38
C ALA A 77 5.48 -2.78 12.94
N TRP A 78 4.92 -2.58 11.74
CA TRP A 78 4.55 -1.24 11.26
C TRP A 78 3.48 -0.58 12.13
N GLY A 79 2.43 -1.32 12.50
CA GLY A 79 1.39 -0.81 13.39
C GLY A 79 1.96 -0.35 14.74
N TRP A 80 2.91 -1.11 15.31
CA TRP A 80 3.58 -0.72 16.54
C TRP A 80 4.47 0.50 16.36
N ILE A 81 5.30 0.56 15.32
CA ILE A 81 6.17 1.71 15.01
C ILE A 81 5.29 2.97 14.88
N CYS A 82 4.30 2.94 14.01
CA CYS A 82 3.45 4.10 13.73
C CYS A 82 2.66 4.57 14.94
N LYS A 83 2.24 3.64 15.81
CA LYS A 83 1.46 3.95 17.02
C LYS A 83 2.29 4.40 18.22
N LYS A 84 3.51 3.87 18.39
CA LYS A 84 4.28 4.01 19.64
C LYS A 84 5.57 4.82 19.52
N LYS A 85 6.12 4.95 18.32
CA LYS A 85 7.34 5.72 18.07
C LYS A 85 7.03 7.18 17.74
N HIS A 86 8.09 7.98 17.61
CA HIS A 86 7.94 9.36 17.18
C HIS A 86 7.32 9.40 15.78
N TRP A 87 6.47 10.40 15.49
CA TRP A 87 5.73 10.45 14.23
C TRP A 87 6.63 10.46 12.99
N LEU A 88 7.86 11.00 13.08
CA LEU A 88 8.85 10.94 12.01
C LEU A 88 9.31 9.51 11.70
N GLU A 89 9.47 8.66 12.72
CA GLU A 89 9.83 7.25 12.52
C GLU A 89 8.69 6.49 11.84
N GLY A 90 7.44 6.75 12.26
CA GLY A 90 6.25 6.21 11.60
C GLY A 90 6.11 6.70 10.15
N LEU A 91 6.32 7.99 9.91
CA LEU A 91 6.28 8.57 8.57
C LEU A 91 7.36 7.95 7.66
N ALA A 92 8.59 7.83 8.15
CA ALA A 92 9.68 7.19 7.42
C ALA A 92 9.36 5.72 7.11
N ALA A 93 8.86 4.96 8.09
CA ALA A 93 8.49 3.56 7.90
C ALA A 93 7.44 3.37 6.80
N MET A 94 6.43 4.25 6.74
CA MET A 94 5.39 4.15 5.72
C MET A 94 5.85 4.62 4.35
N THR A 95 6.50 5.78 4.27
CA THR A 95 6.96 6.36 3.00
C THR A 95 8.03 5.51 2.31
N MET A 96 8.90 4.82 3.05
CA MET A 96 9.95 4.00 2.44
C MET A 96 9.38 2.86 1.59
N THR A 97 8.15 2.39 1.89
CA THR A 97 7.45 1.42 1.06
C THR A 97 6.76 2.02 -0.16
N GLU A 98 6.52 3.33 -0.19
CA GLU A 98 6.03 4.03 -1.38
C GLU A 98 7.19 4.34 -2.34
N TRP A 99 8.36 4.64 -1.79
CA TRP A 99 9.55 4.93 -2.60
C TRP A 99 10.00 3.73 -3.44
N ASN A 100 9.73 2.49 -3.00
CA ASN A 100 10.04 1.31 -3.81
C ASN A 100 9.21 1.23 -5.12
N GLN A 101 8.15 2.04 -5.25
CA GLN A 101 7.36 2.16 -6.46
C GLN A 101 7.89 3.26 -7.39
N ASP A 102 8.83 4.10 -6.94
CA ASP A 102 9.34 5.22 -7.73
C ASP A 102 10.59 4.82 -8.53
N ASP A 103 10.43 4.65 -9.84
CA ASP A 103 11.52 4.36 -10.76
C ASP A 103 12.24 5.61 -11.28
N ARG A 104 11.68 6.82 -11.08
CA ARG A 104 12.33 8.07 -11.52
C ARG A 104 13.63 8.32 -10.77
N LEU A 105 13.73 7.85 -9.53
CA LEU A 105 14.89 8.02 -8.66
C LEU A 105 15.61 6.72 -8.33
N LEU A 106 14.91 5.57 -8.32
CA LEU A 106 15.45 4.30 -7.82
C LEU A 106 15.48 3.19 -8.87
N ALA A 107 15.35 3.49 -10.17
CA ALA A 107 15.34 2.45 -11.20
C ALA A 107 16.57 1.51 -11.16
N ASP A 108 17.76 2.04 -10.93
CA ASP A 108 19.02 1.27 -10.81
C ASP A 108 19.09 0.42 -9.53
N LEU A 109 18.30 0.77 -8.51
CA LEU A 109 18.20 0.07 -7.23
C LEU A 109 16.96 -0.84 -7.11
N GLY A 110 16.13 -0.93 -8.15
CA GLY A 110 14.95 -1.81 -8.17
C GLY A 110 13.60 -1.13 -7.94
N GLY A 111 13.53 0.20 -8.03
CA GLY A 111 12.28 0.97 -8.00
C GLY A 111 11.33 0.64 -9.16
N GLY A 112 10.06 1.04 -9.04
CA GLY A 112 9.02 0.70 -10.01
C GLY A 112 8.51 -0.74 -9.86
N HIS A 113 8.51 -1.26 -8.62
CA HIS A 113 8.25 -2.67 -8.36
C HIS A 113 6.92 -3.18 -8.98
N ALA A 114 5.81 -2.44 -8.84
CA ALA A 114 4.52 -2.84 -9.41
C ALA A 114 4.55 -2.92 -10.94
N ALA A 115 5.15 -1.92 -11.62
CA ALA A 115 5.28 -1.91 -13.08
C ALA A 115 6.12 -3.10 -13.58
N ARG A 116 7.22 -3.43 -12.89
CA ARG A 116 8.03 -4.61 -13.23
C ARG A 116 7.29 -5.91 -13.03
N ILE A 117 6.49 -6.03 -11.96
CA ILE A 117 5.66 -7.21 -11.74
C ILE A 117 4.62 -7.36 -12.84
N ASP A 118 4.01 -6.25 -13.29
CA ASP A 118 3.07 -6.25 -14.41
C ASP A 118 3.70 -6.77 -15.71
N GLU A 119 4.90 -6.30 -16.06
CA GLU A 119 5.66 -6.82 -17.20
C GLU A 119 5.91 -8.34 -17.11
N LEU A 120 6.21 -8.84 -15.91
CA LEU A 120 6.42 -10.27 -15.67
C LEU A 120 5.11 -11.07 -15.80
N TRP A 121 3.98 -10.50 -15.37
CA TRP A 121 2.66 -11.12 -15.54
C TRP A 121 2.29 -11.23 -17.01
N ILE A 122 2.47 -10.16 -17.79
CA ILE A 122 2.25 -10.19 -19.24
C ILE A 122 3.13 -11.26 -19.88
N LYS A 123 4.44 -11.24 -19.56
CA LYS A 123 5.43 -12.15 -20.16
C LYS A 123 5.18 -13.62 -19.84
N TYR A 124 4.85 -13.96 -18.58
CA TYR A 124 4.83 -15.35 -18.12
C TYR A 124 3.44 -15.93 -17.91
N LEU A 125 2.44 -15.09 -17.66
CA LEU A 125 1.06 -15.50 -17.44
C LEU A 125 0.14 -15.18 -18.64
N GLY A 126 0.62 -14.39 -19.60
CA GLY A 126 -0.15 -14.04 -20.81
C GLY A 126 -1.38 -13.18 -20.53
N VAL A 127 -1.36 -12.44 -19.42
CA VAL A 127 -2.43 -11.52 -19.01
C VAL A 127 -2.32 -10.24 -19.85
N THR A 128 -3.45 -9.73 -20.36
CA THR A 128 -3.54 -8.50 -21.19
C THR A 128 -4.64 -7.58 -20.71
#